data_AF-A0A835LJM7-F1
#
_entry.id   AF-A0A835LJM7-F1
#
_cell.length_a   1.000
_cell.length_b   1.000
_cell.length_c   1.000
_cell.angle_alpha   90.00
_cell.angle_beta   90.00
_cell.angle_gamma   90.00
#
_symmetry.space_group_name_H-M   'P 1'
#
loop_
_entity.id
_entity.type
_entity.pdbx_description
1 polymer ?
#
loop_
_entity_poly.entity_id
_entity_poly.type
_entity_poly.pdbx_seq_one_letter_code
_entity_poly.pdbx_strand_id
1 'polypeptide(L)'
;MVREMRIESFYTRLREAAMASPSSPLLIFPSSSDVDSLCALKIIFHVLESDSVRYACYPVASFSEIHKYTGPNLSSDNETVSILLVNWGCHRDLRRILNLGSLARVFVVDSHRPIHLHNLSDQNDRVVVLYTRDDEQQADLAYDFDVSALANAADLDSDDEVGESESDSESESDSDEEDSQKGGSRKRKRDSGENEDDPIKLFKKLKKEYYHLGTFHGKPSGCLMFDLSHCLRKNTNELLWLACVSLTDQFVHERLTNERYLAGVMELEQHVNSSGNLDAVTSVTLKDGTKIRAPDASRIAYEDEPRLMLLREWNLFDSMLCSSYIATKLKTWSDNGLKKLKLLLCRMGFPLADCQQKFQYMNQEVKRQMKDEFERFLPEYGLTEFYYRSFLRLHGYSSKVSAADVVYGVTALLESVQSEGSCASKQFGAAYDALSLSNLDKLKKGMQNAIMVQRAILRQGSAAVTKRGSIRSGRRFRWVKLDDSADAKLLSYPLALTKLCYFVIDALREKGAKMKPLICASLAHERNKFLIVGVCGKPRLGAVQGNAFGVAFRAAADEIGAEYFHEMFESSWMILDSVALNSFMIRLSEKL
;
A
#
# COMPACT_ATOMS: atom_id res chain seq x y z
N MET A 1 4.39 29.09 2.61
CA MET A 1 4.72 27.77 3.17
C MET A 1 4.14 26.72 2.25
N VAL A 2 4.99 25.88 1.69
CA VAL A 2 4.63 24.85 0.67
C VAL A 2 4.17 23.57 1.38
N ARG A 3 4.77 23.31 2.54
CA ARG A 3 4.40 22.25 3.46
C ARG A 3 3.28 22.69 4.41
N GLU A 4 2.15 22.01 4.35
CA GLU A 4 1.05 22.25 5.29
C GLU A 4 1.04 21.19 6.39
N MET A 5 1.33 21.64 7.61
CA MET A 5 1.32 20.77 8.79
C MET A 5 -0.07 20.60 9.41
N ARG A 6 -1.01 21.47 9.07
CA ARG A 6 -2.38 21.47 9.60
C ARG A 6 -3.38 21.20 8.49
N ILE A 7 -4.22 20.19 8.69
CA ILE A 7 -5.23 19.74 7.74
C ILE A 7 -6.23 20.86 7.40
N GLU A 8 -6.65 21.66 8.38
CA GLU A 8 -7.57 22.79 8.19
C GLU A 8 -6.98 23.89 7.30
N SER A 9 -5.69 24.21 7.49
CA SER A 9 -4.96 25.20 6.69
C SER A 9 -4.83 24.73 5.24
N PHE A 10 -4.44 23.46 5.05
CA PHE A 10 -4.38 22.83 3.73
C PHE A 10 -5.71 22.96 2.97
N TYR A 11 -6.83 22.59 3.60
CA TYR A 11 -8.14 22.66 2.96
C TYR A 11 -8.59 24.09 2.67
N THR A 12 -8.30 25.04 3.57
CA THR A 12 -8.62 26.46 3.35
C THR A 12 -7.93 26.97 2.08
N ARG A 13 -6.64 26.67 1.91
CA ARG A 13 -5.88 27.08 0.71
C ARG A 13 -6.35 26.37 -0.55
N LEU A 14 -6.69 25.08 -0.47
CA LEU A 14 -7.29 24.33 -1.57
C LEU A 14 -8.59 24.98 -2.03
N ARG A 15 -9.48 25.28 -1.09
CA ARG A 15 -10.78 25.89 -1.37
C ARG A 15 -10.61 27.29 -1.96
N GLU A 16 -9.74 28.12 -1.41
CA GLU A 16 -9.44 29.46 -1.95
C GLU A 16 -8.90 29.38 -3.38
N ALA A 17 -7.97 28.46 -3.65
CA ALA A 17 -7.41 28.25 -4.99
C ALA A 17 -8.49 27.77 -5.98
N ALA A 18 -9.37 26.85 -5.56
CA ALA A 18 -10.49 26.39 -6.39
C ALA A 18 -11.52 27.49 -6.66
N MET A 19 -11.78 28.37 -5.69
CA MET A 19 -12.73 29.48 -5.84
C MET A 19 -12.16 30.66 -6.66
N ALA A 20 -10.84 30.82 -6.69
CA ALA A 20 -10.16 31.86 -7.46
C ALA A 20 -10.30 31.68 -8.98
N SER A 21 -10.62 30.47 -9.45
CA SER A 21 -10.83 30.16 -10.86
C SER A 21 -12.33 30.05 -11.20
N PRO A 22 -13.00 31.14 -11.61
CA PRO A 22 -14.42 31.09 -11.94
C PRO A 22 -14.72 30.26 -13.21
N SER A 23 -13.74 30.09 -14.11
CA SER A 23 -13.90 29.31 -15.34
C SER A 23 -13.50 27.83 -15.20
N SER A 24 -12.53 27.49 -14.34
CA SER A 24 -12.05 26.11 -14.18
C SER A 24 -12.52 25.49 -12.86
N PRO A 25 -13.10 24.27 -12.86
CA PRO A 25 -13.31 23.52 -11.64
C PRO A 25 -11.97 23.06 -11.03
N LEU A 26 -12.00 22.63 -9.77
CA LEU A 26 -10.90 21.88 -9.15
C LEU A 26 -10.73 20.54 -9.89
N LEU A 27 -9.54 20.26 -10.40
CA LEU A 27 -9.24 18.99 -11.07
C LEU A 27 -8.69 17.99 -10.05
N ILE A 28 -9.35 16.86 -9.88
CA ILE A 28 -8.99 15.82 -8.90
C ILE A 28 -8.47 14.59 -9.65
N PHE A 29 -7.24 14.19 -9.35
CA PHE A 29 -6.60 13.01 -9.93
C PHE A 29 -6.28 11.99 -8.83
N PRO A 30 -7.18 11.05 -8.55
CA PRO A 30 -6.91 9.94 -7.66
C PRO A 30 -6.08 8.86 -8.36
N SER A 31 -5.22 8.18 -7.60
CA SER A 31 -4.60 6.94 -8.04
C SER A 31 -5.68 5.91 -8.39
N SER A 32 -5.53 5.26 -9.55
CA SER A 32 -6.46 4.23 -10.01
C SER A 32 -6.20 2.83 -9.42
N SER A 33 -5.20 2.66 -8.56
CA SER A 33 -4.59 1.36 -8.29
C SER A 33 -4.79 0.84 -6.86
N ASP A 34 -5.43 1.61 -5.98
CA ASP A 34 -5.49 1.29 -4.55
C ASP A 34 -6.84 1.68 -3.92
N VAL A 35 -7.17 1.02 -2.80
CA VAL A 35 -8.44 1.20 -2.09
C VAL A 35 -8.45 2.47 -1.24
N ASP A 36 -7.29 2.86 -0.71
CA ASP A 36 -7.13 4.06 0.12
C ASP A 36 -7.49 5.34 -0.67
N SER A 37 -7.04 5.43 -1.93
CA SER A 37 -7.39 6.48 -2.89
C SER A 37 -8.90 6.59 -3.11
N LEU A 38 -9.60 5.46 -3.30
CA LEU A 38 -11.06 5.44 -3.45
C LEU A 38 -11.78 5.92 -2.19
N CYS A 39 -11.29 5.53 -1.02
CA CYS A 39 -11.86 5.95 0.27
C CYS A 39 -11.63 7.45 0.51
N ALA A 40 -10.39 7.93 0.32
CA ALA A 40 -10.04 9.34 0.39
C ALA A 40 -10.88 10.18 -0.57
N LEU A 41 -11.08 9.71 -1.81
CA LEU A 41 -11.89 10.36 -2.83
C LEU A 41 -13.36 10.52 -2.40
N LYS A 42 -13.96 9.46 -1.85
CA LYS A 42 -15.34 9.52 -1.33
C LYS A 42 -15.47 10.54 -0.19
N ILE A 43 -14.48 10.58 0.70
CA ILE A 43 -14.50 11.49 1.85
C ILE A 43 -14.36 12.95 1.38
N ILE A 44 -13.38 13.25 0.51
CA ILE A 44 -13.18 14.62 0.04
C ILE A 44 -14.34 15.12 -0.82
N PHE A 45 -14.99 14.26 -1.62
CA PHE A 45 -16.21 14.64 -2.34
C PHE A 45 -17.31 15.13 -1.40
N HIS A 46 -17.57 14.41 -0.30
CA HIS A 46 -18.56 14.84 0.69
C HIS A 46 -18.24 16.23 1.25
N VAL A 47 -16.96 16.48 1.55
CA VAL A 47 -16.52 17.78 2.08
C VAL A 47 -16.67 18.88 1.01
N LEU A 48 -16.24 18.64 -0.22
CA LEU A 48 -16.33 19.62 -1.32
C LEU A 48 -17.77 19.94 -1.72
N GLU A 49 -18.64 18.92 -1.81
CA GLU A 49 -20.07 19.06 -2.10
C GLU A 49 -20.77 19.90 -1.01
N SER A 50 -20.46 19.65 0.27
CA SER A 50 -21.01 20.43 1.38
C SER A 50 -20.62 21.91 1.36
N ASP A 51 -19.45 22.24 0.77
CA ASP A 51 -18.98 23.61 0.57
C ASP A 51 -19.31 24.16 -0.83
N SER A 52 -20.07 23.42 -1.64
CA SER A 52 -20.46 23.81 -3.01
C SER A 52 -19.25 24.12 -3.93
N VAL A 53 -18.12 23.45 -3.72
CA VAL A 53 -16.94 23.58 -4.57
C VAL A 53 -17.15 22.76 -5.85
N ARG A 54 -16.98 23.39 -7.01
CA ARG A 54 -17.05 22.68 -8.30
C ARG A 54 -15.76 21.91 -8.55
N TYR A 55 -15.87 20.62 -8.86
CA TYR A 55 -14.74 19.77 -9.18
C TYR A 55 -15.01 18.85 -10.37
N ALA A 56 -13.94 18.35 -10.99
CA ALA A 56 -13.96 17.28 -11.97
C ALA A 56 -12.94 16.23 -11.58
N CYS A 57 -13.30 14.95 -11.66
CA CYS A 57 -12.47 13.84 -11.21
C CYS A 57 -12.07 12.94 -12.39
N TYR A 58 -10.76 12.67 -12.50
CA TYR A 58 -10.18 11.83 -13.53
C TYR A 58 -9.21 10.85 -12.87
N PRO A 59 -9.59 9.58 -12.69
CA PRO A 59 -8.67 8.54 -12.21
C PRO A 59 -7.54 8.36 -13.21
N VAL A 60 -6.30 8.27 -12.72
CA VAL A 60 -5.10 8.20 -13.55
C VAL A 60 -4.14 7.13 -13.06
N ALA A 61 -3.39 6.55 -14.00
CA ALA A 61 -2.34 5.57 -13.75
C ALA A 61 -0.92 6.08 -14.09
N SER A 62 -0.81 7.30 -14.62
CA SER A 62 0.46 7.91 -15.06
C SER A 62 0.39 9.44 -15.05
N PHE A 63 1.55 10.10 -15.01
CA PHE A 63 1.61 11.57 -15.11
C PHE A 63 1.23 12.06 -16.52
N SER A 64 1.50 11.23 -17.53
CA SER A 64 1.11 11.49 -18.93
C SER A 64 -0.41 11.68 -19.11
N GLU A 65 -1.23 11.00 -18.31
CA GLU A 65 -2.68 11.16 -18.35
C GLU A 65 -3.16 12.49 -17.78
N ILE A 66 -2.45 13.11 -16.83
CA ILE A 66 -2.81 14.43 -16.30
C ILE A 66 -2.81 15.45 -17.44
N HIS A 67 -1.72 15.46 -18.23
CA HIS A 67 -1.53 16.38 -19.37
C HIS A 67 -2.67 16.28 -20.40
N LYS A 68 -3.29 15.10 -20.55
CA LYS A 68 -4.44 14.90 -21.44
C LYS A 68 -5.68 15.67 -20.98
N TYR A 69 -5.90 15.81 -19.67
CA TYR A 69 -7.09 16.47 -19.11
C TYR A 69 -6.85 17.94 -18.79
N THR A 70 -5.62 18.33 -18.45
CA THR A 70 -5.26 19.72 -18.18
C THR A 70 -4.95 20.51 -19.46
N GLY A 71 -4.51 19.82 -20.52
CA GLY A 71 -4.11 20.46 -21.78
C GLY A 71 -2.92 21.42 -21.61
N PRO A 72 -2.68 22.34 -22.58
CA PRO A 72 -1.59 23.32 -22.50
C PRO A 72 -1.78 24.35 -21.38
N ASN A 73 -2.98 24.44 -20.78
CA ASN A 73 -3.30 25.43 -19.75
C ASN A 73 -2.45 25.26 -18.49
N LEU A 74 -2.00 24.03 -18.21
CA LEU A 74 -1.14 23.74 -17.07
C LEU A 74 0.20 24.47 -17.12
N SER A 75 0.73 24.69 -18.33
CA SER A 75 1.98 25.41 -18.58
C SER A 75 1.75 26.87 -18.99
N SER A 76 0.50 27.30 -19.10
CA SER A 76 0.15 28.68 -19.47
C SER A 76 0.09 29.58 -18.25
N ASP A 77 0.48 30.84 -18.41
CA ASP A 77 0.36 31.88 -17.37
C ASP A 77 -0.94 32.69 -17.49
N ASN A 78 -1.92 32.21 -18.26
CA ASN A 78 -3.15 32.95 -18.56
C ASN A 78 -4.34 32.53 -17.69
N GLU A 79 -4.36 31.30 -17.19
CA GLU A 79 -5.47 30.75 -16.40
C GLU A 79 -4.98 30.09 -15.12
N THR A 80 -5.70 30.32 -14.01
CA THR A 80 -5.44 29.63 -12.75
C THR A 80 -5.99 28.22 -12.79
N VAL A 81 -5.10 27.23 -12.66
CA VAL A 81 -5.45 25.81 -12.63
C VAL A 81 -5.16 25.27 -11.22
N SER A 82 -6.18 24.71 -10.58
CA SER A 82 -6.03 24.06 -9.27
C SER A 82 -6.20 22.55 -9.43
N ILE A 83 -5.24 21.80 -8.91
CA ILE A 83 -5.17 20.34 -8.99
C ILE A 83 -5.11 19.74 -7.58
N LEU A 84 -5.82 18.64 -7.35
CA LEU A 84 -5.69 17.80 -6.16
C LEU A 84 -5.26 16.38 -6.58
N LEU A 85 -4.07 15.95 -6.16
CA LEU A 85 -3.59 14.57 -6.30
C LEU A 85 -3.93 13.79 -5.03
N VAL A 86 -4.53 12.60 -5.20
CA VAL A 86 -4.98 11.75 -4.08
C VAL A 86 -4.28 10.39 -4.13
N ASN A 87 -3.52 10.11 -3.08
CA ASN A 87 -2.69 8.93 -2.84
C ASN A 87 -1.59 8.65 -3.86
N TRP A 88 -1.07 9.68 -4.53
CA TRP A 88 0.10 9.57 -5.40
C TRP A 88 0.71 10.96 -5.67
N GLY A 89 1.94 10.98 -6.22
CA GLY A 89 2.63 12.18 -6.68
C GLY A 89 3.82 12.62 -5.83
N CYS A 90 3.94 12.17 -4.58
CA CYS A 90 5.00 12.67 -3.68
C CYS A 90 6.42 12.28 -4.11
N HIS A 91 6.59 11.16 -4.81
CA HIS A 91 7.92 10.58 -5.09
C HIS A 91 8.65 11.18 -6.30
N ARG A 92 8.05 12.15 -7.02
CA ARG A 92 8.65 12.85 -8.16
C ARG A 92 8.62 14.34 -7.94
N ASP A 93 9.54 15.07 -8.57
CA ASP A 93 9.44 16.52 -8.72
C ASP A 93 8.21 16.89 -9.57
N LEU A 94 7.14 17.33 -8.90
CA LEU A 94 5.88 17.65 -9.54
C LEU A 94 5.96 18.92 -10.39
N ARG A 95 6.80 19.89 -10.00
CA ARG A 95 6.98 21.13 -10.74
C ARG A 95 7.58 20.84 -12.12
N ARG A 96 8.59 19.97 -12.16
CA ARG A 96 9.27 19.57 -13.41
C ARG A 96 8.42 18.61 -14.25
N ILE A 97 7.89 17.54 -13.66
CA ILE A 97 7.20 16.48 -14.42
C ILE A 97 5.88 16.96 -15.06
N LEU A 98 5.21 17.90 -14.40
CA LEU A 98 3.97 18.49 -14.89
C LEU A 98 4.18 19.80 -15.66
N ASN A 99 5.43 20.28 -15.76
CA ASN A 99 5.77 21.56 -16.39
C ASN A 99 4.82 22.70 -15.95
N LEU A 100 4.69 22.86 -14.62
CA LEU A 100 3.70 23.77 -14.03
C LEU A 100 4.01 25.23 -14.43
N GLY A 101 2.99 25.99 -14.84
CA GLY A 101 3.06 27.44 -15.02
C GLY A 101 3.05 28.19 -13.69
N SER A 102 3.15 29.52 -13.72
CA SER A 102 3.16 30.36 -12.50
C SER A 102 1.80 30.42 -11.79
N LEU A 103 0.71 30.20 -12.52
CA LEU A 103 -0.66 30.23 -12.01
C LEU A 103 -1.24 28.85 -11.67
N ALA A 104 -0.48 27.78 -11.89
CA ALA A 104 -0.89 26.43 -11.55
C ALA A 104 -0.57 26.10 -10.09
N ARG A 105 -1.53 25.53 -9.37
CA ARG A 105 -1.36 25.04 -8.00
C ARG A 105 -1.74 23.57 -7.89
N VAL A 106 -0.85 22.76 -7.31
CA VAL A 106 -1.03 21.32 -7.10
C VAL A 106 -1.05 21.03 -5.61
N PHE A 107 -2.17 20.53 -5.12
CA PHE A 107 -2.35 20.05 -3.77
C PHE A 107 -2.16 18.54 -3.74
N VAL A 108 -1.40 18.02 -2.77
CA VAL A 108 -1.04 16.60 -2.70
C VAL A 108 -1.41 16.04 -1.34
N VAL A 109 -2.23 15.00 -1.35
CA VAL A 109 -2.49 14.12 -0.20
C VAL A 109 -2.00 12.74 -0.59
N ASP A 110 -0.87 12.32 -0.05
CA ASP A 110 -0.23 11.06 -0.44
C ASP A 110 0.45 10.40 0.76
N SER A 111 0.31 9.08 0.85
CA SER A 111 0.92 8.26 1.89
C SER A 111 2.35 7.80 1.54
N HIS A 112 2.78 7.89 0.27
CA HIS A 112 4.12 7.44 -0.12
C HIS A 112 5.24 8.32 0.43
N ARG A 113 6.31 7.67 0.87
CA ARG A 113 7.51 8.31 1.40
C ARG A 113 8.77 7.61 0.86
N PRO A 114 9.93 8.28 0.80
CA PRO A 114 10.13 9.71 1.07
C PRO A 114 9.42 10.63 0.06
N ILE A 115 9.16 11.87 0.46
CA ILE A 115 8.61 12.92 -0.43
C ILE A 115 9.78 13.54 -1.18
N HIS A 116 9.64 13.78 -2.47
CA HIS A 116 10.68 14.43 -3.25
C HIS A 116 11.02 15.82 -2.66
N LEU A 117 12.29 16.09 -2.42
CA LEU A 117 12.75 17.30 -1.71
C LEU A 117 12.25 18.61 -2.36
N HIS A 118 12.26 18.72 -3.70
CA HIS A 118 11.70 19.88 -4.41
C HIS A 118 10.21 20.14 -4.12
N ASN A 119 9.42 19.12 -3.77
CA ASN A 119 8.01 19.30 -3.39
C ASN A 119 7.85 19.84 -1.96
N LEU A 120 8.89 19.72 -1.13
CA LEU A 120 8.90 20.20 0.26
C LEU A 120 9.57 21.57 0.42
N SER A 121 10.33 22.01 -0.58
CA SER A 121 11.02 23.31 -0.56
C SER A 121 10.04 24.47 -0.47
N ASP A 122 10.34 25.45 0.39
CA ASP A 122 9.57 26.69 0.53
C ASP A 122 9.66 27.58 -0.72
N GLN A 123 10.63 27.34 -1.62
CA GLN A 123 10.77 28.05 -2.89
C GLN A 123 9.79 27.53 -3.95
N ASN A 124 9.12 26.40 -3.72
CA ASN A 124 8.17 25.80 -4.66
C ASN A 124 6.72 26.15 -4.30
N ASP A 125 6.32 27.40 -4.49
CA ASP A 125 4.97 27.90 -4.15
C ASP A 125 3.81 27.27 -4.93
N ARG A 126 4.11 26.48 -5.97
CA ARG A 126 3.16 25.81 -6.86
C ARG A 126 2.65 24.49 -6.32
N VAL A 127 3.41 23.83 -5.45
CA VAL A 127 3.04 22.54 -4.86
C VAL A 127 2.67 22.76 -3.40
N VAL A 128 1.63 22.11 -2.92
CA VAL A 128 1.23 22.15 -1.52
C VAL A 128 1.03 20.71 -1.05
N VAL A 129 1.92 20.23 -0.19
CA VAL A 129 1.87 18.85 0.31
C VAL A 129 1.29 18.85 1.72
N LEU A 130 0.28 18.01 1.95
CA LEU A 130 -0.21 17.72 3.29
C LEU A 130 0.76 16.76 3.98
N TYR A 131 1.63 17.31 4.84
CA TYR A 131 2.62 16.56 5.60
C TYR A 131 2.56 16.99 7.07
N THR A 132 1.69 16.31 7.83
CA THR A 132 1.34 16.68 9.20
C THR A 132 2.50 16.47 10.18
N ARG A 133 2.41 17.10 11.35
CA ARG A 133 3.42 16.93 12.42
C ARG A 133 3.50 15.49 12.89
N ASP A 134 2.36 14.85 13.06
CA ASP A 134 2.28 13.46 13.53
C ASP A 134 2.93 12.49 12.54
N ASP A 135 2.83 12.79 11.24
CA ASP A 135 3.43 11.98 10.18
C ASP A 135 4.96 12.19 10.08
N GLU A 136 5.47 13.39 10.36
CA GLU A 136 6.91 13.67 10.40
C GLU A 136 7.59 13.15 11.67
N GLN A 137 6.95 13.33 12.83
CA GLN A 137 7.52 12.99 14.13
C GLN A 137 7.33 11.51 14.48
N GLN A 138 6.76 10.72 13.58
CA GLN A 138 6.57 9.30 13.80
C GLN A 138 7.94 8.61 13.96
N ALA A 139 8.13 7.86 15.05
CA ALA A 139 9.46 7.46 15.54
C ALA A 139 10.32 6.66 14.53
N ASP A 140 9.73 5.94 13.57
CA ASP A 140 10.50 5.26 12.49
C ASP A 140 10.46 6.00 11.14
N LEU A 141 9.90 7.21 11.09
CA LEU A 141 9.95 8.12 9.94
C LEU A 141 10.78 9.37 10.22
N ALA A 142 11.08 9.64 11.49
CA ALA A 142 11.85 10.79 11.90
C ALA A 142 13.28 10.68 11.37
N TYR A 143 13.66 11.64 10.54
CA TYR A 143 15.04 11.81 10.12
C TYR A 143 15.83 12.47 11.26
N ASP A 144 17.10 12.08 11.42
CA ASP A 144 18.00 12.67 12.43
C ASP A 144 18.43 14.11 12.09
N PHE A 145 17.85 14.70 11.04
CA PHE A 145 18.15 16.02 10.52
C PHE A 145 16.89 16.76 10.08
N ASP A 146 17.00 18.09 9.93
CA ASP A 146 15.90 18.93 9.46
C ASP A 146 15.67 18.75 7.95
N VAL A 147 14.62 18.01 7.61
CA VAL A 147 14.20 17.75 6.22
C VAL A 147 13.80 19.05 5.51
N SER A 148 13.27 20.04 6.22
CA SER A 148 12.84 21.30 5.62
C SER A 148 14.06 22.15 5.23
N ALA A 149 15.09 22.17 6.08
CA ALA A 149 16.38 22.76 5.75
C ALA A 149 17.03 22.05 4.54
N LEU A 150 17.00 20.71 4.52
CA LEU A 150 17.53 19.92 3.39
C LEU A 150 16.78 20.22 2.08
N ALA A 151 15.44 20.30 2.13
CA ALA A 151 14.62 20.60 0.97
C ALA A 151 14.91 21.99 0.38
N ASN A 152 15.04 23.01 1.24
CA ASN A 152 15.37 24.37 0.83
C ASN A 152 16.78 24.50 0.23
N ALA A 153 17.73 23.69 0.70
CA ALA A 153 19.07 23.63 0.12
C ALA A 153 19.08 22.96 -1.27
N ALA A 154 18.21 21.97 -1.49
CA ALA A 154 18.12 21.26 -2.76
C ALA A 154 17.66 22.14 -3.93
N ASP A 155 16.84 23.17 -3.69
CA ASP A 155 16.39 24.09 -4.73
C ASP A 155 17.45 25.13 -5.15
N LEU A 156 18.46 25.40 -4.30
CA LEU A 156 19.52 26.36 -4.59
C LEU A 156 20.57 25.80 -5.57
N ASP A 157 20.65 24.49 -5.69
CA ASP A 157 21.56 23.78 -6.59
C ASP A 157 20.84 23.53 -7.93
N SER A 158 20.59 24.61 -8.69
CA SER A 158 19.78 24.58 -9.92
C SER A 158 20.45 23.89 -11.12
N ASP A 159 21.62 23.26 -10.93
CA ASP A 159 22.48 22.70 -11.98
C ASP A 159 22.61 21.16 -11.95
N ASP A 160 21.79 20.43 -11.19
CA ASP A 160 21.68 18.97 -11.34
C ASP A 160 20.87 18.61 -12.62
N GLU A 161 21.34 19.07 -13.78
CA GLU A 161 21.10 18.39 -15.05
C GLU A 161 21.89 17.06 -15.05
N VAL A 162 21.24 16.02 -15.58
CA VAL A 162 21.76 14.68 -15.88
C VAL A 162 21.70 13.65 -14.73
N GLY A 163 20.56 12.94 -14.66
CA GLY A 163 20.50 11.56 -14.17
C GLY A 163 20.56 11.37 -12.66
N GLU A 164 19.51 10.78 -12.08
CA GLU A 164 19.59 10.11 -10.77
C GLU A 164 20.47 8.83 -10.86
N SER A 165 21.73 8.99 -11.24
CA SER A 165 22.67 7.91 -11.48
C SER A 165 24.10 8.32 -11.12
N GLU A 166 24.31 8.86 -9.92
CA GLU A 166 25.64 8.93 -9.30
C GLU A 166 25.71 7.86 -8.21
N SER A 167 25.77 6.60 -8.69
CA SER A 167 26.32 5.50 -7.92
C SER A 167 27.84 5.57 -8.06
N ASP A 168 28.45 6.57 -7.43
CA ASP A 168 29.88 6.55 -7.19
C ASP A 168 30.17 5.41 -6.21
N SER A 169 30.64 4.32 -6.79
CA SER A 169 31.16 3.15 -6.09
C SER A 169 32.49 3.51 -5.45
N GLU A 170 32.45 4.12 -4.27
CA GLU A 170 33.57 4.01 -3.33
C GLU A 170 33.49 2.59 -2.75
N SER A 171 34.36 1.74 -3.24
CA SER A 171 34.56 0.39 -2.78
C SER A 171 35.06 0.41 -1.33
N GLU A 172 34.17 0.17 -0.38
CA GLU A 172 34.59 -0.30 0.95
C GLU A 172 35.11 -1.73 0.78
N SER A 173 36.43 -1.80 0.57
CA SER A 173 37.23 -3.01 0.62
C SER A 173 37.25 -3.54 2.05
N ASP A 174 36.25 -4.35 2.42
CA ASP A 174 36.39 -5.29 3.55
C ASP A 174 37.37 -6.40 3.15
N SER A 175 38.66 -6.11 3.30
CA SER A 175 39.71 -7.12 3.28
C SER A 175 39.80 -7.75 4.67
N ASP A 176 39.08 -8.85 4.85
CA ASP A 176 39.37 -9.81 5.92
C ASP A 176 40.73 -10.47 5.62
N GLU A 177 41.80 -9.99 6.26
CA GLU A 177 43.04 -10.75 6.39
C GLU A 177 43.24 -11.16 7.86
N GLU A 178 42.99 -12.45 8.12
CA GLU A 178 43.59 -13.15 9.24
C GLU A 178 45.10 -13.31 8.97
N ASP A 179 45.95 -12.78 9.86
CA ASP A 179 46.80 -13.57 10.77
C ASP A 179 48.17 -12.93 11.09
N SER A 180 48.55 -13.09 12.37
CA SER A 180 49.91 -13.18 12.91
C SER A 180 50.76 -11.93 13.24
N GLN A 181 51.45 -12.07 14.38
CA GLN A 181 52.22 -11.10 15.14
C GLN A 181 53.58 -10.72 14.51
N LYS A 182 53.98 -9.44 14.62
CA LYS A 182 55.22 -8.94 15.30
C LYS A 182 55.72 -7.62 14.71
N GLY A 183 56.17 -6.74 15.61
CA GLY A 183 57.31 -5.85 15.35
C GLY A 183 56.96 -4.44 14.91
N GLY A 184 57.28 -3.45 15.76
CA GLY A 184 56.89 -2.07 15.57
C GLY A 184 57.65 -1.32 14.47
N SER A 185 57.03 -0.26 13.97
CA SER A 185 57.70 1.01 13.72
C SER A 185 56.66 2.12 13.59
N ARG A 186 56.92 3.22 14.30
CA ARG A 186 56.12 4.44 14.32
C ARG A 186 55.93 4.97 12.90
N LYS A 187 54.70 4.95 12.39
CA LYS A 187 54.28 5.84 11.30
C LYS A 187 53.21 6.78 11.83
N ARG A 188 53.58 8.06 11.87
CA ARG A 188 52.80 9.23 12.25
C ARG A 188 51.36 9.10 11.75
N LYS A 189 50.42 9.07 12.70
CA LYS A 189 49.00 9.35 12.47
C LYS A 189 48.96 10.76 11.88
N ARG A 190 48.80 10.86 10.57
CA ARG A 190 48.57 12.11 9.88
C ARG A 190 47.12 12.44 10.21
N ASP A 191 46.98 13.37 11.13
CA ASP A 191 45.73 14.04 11.47
C ASP A 191 45.25 14.75 10.20
N SER A 192 44.41 14.07 9.42
CA SER A 192 43.62 14.72 8.38
C SER A 192 42.27 15.01 9.01
N GLY A 193 42.19 16.15 9.71
CA GLY A 193 40.94 16.87 9.86
C GLY A 193 40.46 17.25 8.46
N GLU A 194 39.81 16.31 7.78
CA GLU A 194 39.13 16.60 6.53
C GLU A 194 37.84 17.31 6.89
N ASN A 195 37.83 18.62 6.66
CA ASN A 195 36.71 19.54 6.80
C ASN A 195 35.31 18.88 6.72
N GLU A 196 34.75 18.51 7.87
CA GLU A 196 33.32 18.20 8.04
C GLU A 196 32.45 19.48 7.89
N ASP A 197 33.07 20.65 7.81
CA ASP A 197 32.43 21.97 7.75
C ASP A 197 32.05 22.44 6.32
N ASP A 198 32.25 21.64 5.27
CA ASP A 198 31.81 22.02 3.91
C ASP A 198 30.29 21.79 3.76
N PRO A 199 29.46 22.86 3.65
CA PRO A 199 28.01 22.73 3.59
C PRO A 199 27.53 21.92 2.38
N ILE A 200 28.29 21.90 1.28
CA ILE A 200 27.94 21.17 0.05
C ILE A 200 28.13 19.67 0.27
N LYS A 201 29.22 19.25 0.93
CA LYS A 201 29.45 17.84 1.26
C LYS A 201 28.43 17.33 2.26
N LEU A 202 28.11 18.15 3.27
CA LEU A 202 27.06 17.82 4.23
C LEU A 202 25.71 17.66 3.54
N PHE A 203 25.34 18.60 2.66
CA PHE A 203 24.10 18.51 1.86
C PHE A 203 24.04 17.22 1.03
N LYS A 204 25.10 16.89 0.27
CA LYS A 204 25.17 15.66 -0.53
C LYS A 204 25.03 14.41 0.33
N LYS A 205 25.67 14.38 1.50
CA LYS A 205 25.55 13.28 2.47
C LYS A 205 24.11 13.10 2.96
N LEU A 206 23.47 14.18 3.40
CA LEU A 206 22.09 14.16 3.91
C LEU A 206 21.07 13.83 2.81
N LYS A 207 21.23 14.36 1.58
CA LYS A 207 20.40 14.01 0.41
C LYS A 207 20.52 12.52 0.09
N LYS A 208 21.72 11.96 0.13
CA LYS A 208 21.96 10.52 -0.07
C LYS A 208 21.27 9.71 1.02
N GLU A 209 21.45 10.07 2.28
CA GLU A 209 20.83 9.41 3.43
C GLU A 209 19.29 9.42 3.34
N TYR A 210 18.71 10.58 2.99
CA TYR A 210 17.27 10.76 2.83
C TYR A 210 16.63 9.76 1.87
N TYR A 211 17.22 9.57 0.68
CA TYR A 211 16.71 8.65 -0.34
C TYR A 211 17.19 7.20 -0.14
N HIS A 212 18.30 6.97 0.58
CA HIS A 212 18.82 5.63 0.83
C HIS A 212 17.93 4.78 1.76
N LEU A 213 17.10 5.44 2.58
CA LEU A 213 16.06 4.77 3.37
C LEU A 213 15.10 3.95 2.50
N GLY A 214 15.01 4.21 1.19
CA GLY A 214 14.09 3.51 0.30
C GLY A 214 12.63 3.93 0.54
N THR A 215 11.71 3.25 -0.14
CA THR A 215 10.29 3.63 -0.14
C THR A 215 9.49 2.93 0.95
N PHE A 216 8.55 3.67 1.55
CA PHE A 216 7.65 3.22 2.61
C PHE A 216 6.39 4.10 2.63
N HIS A 217 5.47 3.83 3.56
CA HIS A 217 4.19 4.54 3.67
C HIS A 217 4.03 5.22 5.04
N GLY A 218 3.49 6.44 5.01
CA GLY A 218 2.99 7.20 6.16
C GLY A 218 1.50 6.96 6.40
N LYS A 219 0.83 7.89 7.09
CA LYS A 219 -0.61 7.78 7.40
C LYS A 219 -1.46 7.59 6.12
N PRO A 220 -2.46 6.68 6.09
CA PRO A 220 -3.35 6.52 4.95
C PRO A 220 -4.07 7.82 4.56
N SER A 221 -4.21 8.07 3.26
CA SER A 221 -4.82 9.27 2.72
C SER A 221 -6.29 9.40 3.13
N GLY A 222 -7.03 8.28 3.21
CA GLY A 222 -8.42 8.29 3.66
C GLY A 222 -8.57 8.63 5.15
N CYS A 223 -7.60 8.25 5.99
CA CYS A 223 -7.59 8.70 7.39
C CYS A 223 -7.37 10.21 7.47
N LEU A 224 -6.41 10.77 6.72
CA LEU A 224 -6.19 12.22 6.66
C LEU A 224 -7.43 12.99 6.17
N MET A 225 -8.15 12.47 5.18
CA MET A 225 -9.40 13.07 4.71
C MET A 225 -10.54 12.92 5.73
N PHE A 226 -10.57 11.84 6.51
CA PHE A 226 -11.53 11.72 7.61
C PHE A 226 -11.24 12.74 8.71
N ASP A 227 -9.98 12.90 9.11
CA ASP A 227 -9.55 13.91 10.07
C ASP A 227 -9.96 15.31 9.61
N LEU A 228 -9.79 15.62 8.31
CA LEU A 228 -10.30 16.84 7.70
C LEU A 228 -11.81 16.99 7.91
N SER A 229 -12.59 15.95 7.56
CA SER A 229 -14.04 15.99 7.72
C SER A 229 -14.46 16.18 9.19
N HIS A 230 -13.70 15.61 10.12
CA HIS A 230 -13.94 15.72 11.55
C HIS A 230 -13.64 17.12 12.09
N CYS A 231 -12.48 17.69 11.73
CA CYS A 231 -12.12 19.07 12.05
C CYS A 231 -13.18 20.07 11.56
N LEU A 232 -13.72 19.85 10.35
CA LEU A 232 -14.77 20.67 9.76
C LEU A 232 -16.18 20.37 10.31
N ARG A 233 -16.34 19.39 11.21
CA ARG A 233 -17.63 18.90 11.74
C ARG A 233 -18.60 18.41 10.67
N LYS A 234 -18.05 17.81 9.61
CA LYS A 234 -18.76 17.22 8.46
C LYS A 234 -18.59 15.70 8.41
N ASN A 235 -18.13 15.10 9.51
CA ASN A 235 -17.92 13.67 9.59
C ASN A 235 -19.26 12.92 9.71
N THR A 236 -19.34 11.75 9.10
CA THR A 236 -20.45 10.81 9.26
C THR A 236 -19.90 9.41 9.53
N ASN A 237 -20.75 8.48 9.99
CA ASN A 237 -20.35 7.09 10.16
C ASN A 237 -19.92 6.44 8.84
N GLU A 238 -20.44 6.90 7.69
CA GLU A 238 -19.98 6.44 6.38
C GLU A 238 -18.52 6.82 6.12
N LEU A 239 -18.15 8.06 6.45
CA LEU A 239 -16.77 8.55 6.27
C LEU A 239 -15.81 7.87 7.25
N LEU A 240 -16.25 7.65 8.49
CA LEU A 240 -15.48 6.90 9.48
C LEU A 240 -15.23 5.46 9.03
N TRP A 241 -16.24 4.81 8.44
CA TRP A 241 -16.07 3.48 7.86
C TRP A 241 -15.04 3.46 6.73
N LEU A 242 -15.05 4.45 5.85
CA LEU A 242 -14.05 4.58 4.79
C LEU A 242 -12.63 4.76 5.35
N ALA A 243 -12.47 5.49 6.45
CA ALA A 243 -11.18 5.60 7.15
C ALA A 243 -10.72 4.24 7.71
N CYS A 244 -11.61 3.46 8.31
CA CYS A 244 -11.32 2.09 8.73
C CYS A 244 -10.84 1.22 7.55
N VAL A 245 -11.54 1.28 6.42
CA VAL A 245 -11.16 0.54 5.20
C VAL A 245 -9.80 1.00 4.66
N SER A 246 -9.51 2.30 4.64
CA SER A 246 -8.20 2.87 4.26
C SER A 246 -7.05 2.37 5.13
N LEU A 247 -7.23 2.37 6.46
CA LEU A 247 -6.21 1.85 7.38
C LEU A 247 -5.98 0.35 7.16
N THR A 248 -7.06 -0.42 6.98
CA THR A 248 -6.97 -1.85 6.69
C THR A 248 -6.33 -2.14 5.33
N ASP A 249 -6.50 -1.27 4.31
CA ASP A 249 -5.86 -1.43 3.00
C ASP A 249 -4.34 -1.49 3.11
N GLN A 250 -3.74 -0.51 3.80
CA GLN A 250 -2.29 -0.49 3.98
C GLN A 250 -1.79 -1.68 4.83
N PHE A 251 -2.55 -2.12 5.84
CA PHE A 251 -2.17 -3.26 6.67
C PHE A 251 -2.22 -4.59 5.91
N VAL A 252 -3.32 -4.86 5.21
CA VAL A 252 -3.53 -6.10 4.42
C VAL A 252 -2.54 -6.22 3.26
N HIS A 253 -2.11 -5.09 2.71
CA HIS A 253 -1.08 -5.03 1.66
C HIS A 253 0.36 -4.95 2.19
N GLU A 254 0.57 -5.15 3.50
CA GLU A 254 1.90 -5.20 4.14
C GLU A 254 2.71 -3.90 3.96
N ARG A 255 2.02 -2.76 3.87
CA ARG A 255 2.62 -1.40 3.79
C ARG A 255 2.87 -0.79 5.16
N LEU A 256 2.10 -1.23 6.18
CA LEU A 256 2.24 -0.79 7.57
C LEU A 256 2.84 -1.89 8.46
N THR A 257 3.58 -1.48 9.48
CA THR A 257 3.93 -2.35 10.60
C THR A 257 2.70 -2.64 11.46
N ASN A 258 2.76 -3.72 12.25
CA ASN A 258 1.67 -4.08 13.16
C ASN A 258 1.44 -2.98 14.20
N GLU A 259 2.51 -2.35 14.70
CA GLU A 259 2.45 -1.30 15.71
C GLU A 259 1.77 -0.04 15.16
N ARG A 260 2.10 0.36 13.92
CA ARG A 260 1.45 1.51 13.27
C ARG A 260 -0.02 1.25 12.99
N TYR A 261 -0.34 0.03 12.55
CA TYR A 261 -1.72 -0.38 12.38
C TYR A 261 -2.49 -0.29 13.70
N LEU A 262 -1.94 -0.81 14.80
CA LEU A 262 -2.58 -0.73 16.12
C LEU A 262 -2.75 0.72 16.60
N ALA A 263 -1.77 1.60 16.38
CA ALA A 263 -1.89 3.02 16.69
C ALA A 263 -3.05 3.69 15.95
N GLY A 264 -3.17 3.45 14.62
CA GLY A 264 -4.29 3.93 13.82
C GLY A 264 -5.63 3.31 14.23
N VAL A 265 -5.63 2.04 14.65
CA VAL A 265 -6.84 1.38 15.17
C VAL A 265 -7.31 2.06 16.44
N MET A 266 -6.41 2.36 17.38
CA MET A 266 -6.75 3.06 18.63
C MET A 266 -7.38 4.44 18.37
N GLU A 267 -6.83 5.19 17.41
CA GLU A 267 -7.38 6.48 16.99
C GLU A 267 -8.81 6.33 16.42
N LEU A 268 -9.02 5.40 15.50
CA LEU A 268 -10.34 5.16 14.91
C LEU A 268 -11.34 4.57 15.92
N GLU A 269 -10.91 3.72 16.85
CA GLU A 269 -11.76 3.22 17.95
C GLU A 269 -12.29 4.35 18.82
N GLN A 270 -11.47 5.36 19.12
CA GLN A 270 -11.91 6.55 19.84
C GLN A 270 -13.01 7.29 19.07
N HIS A 271 -12.88 7.43 17.75
CA HIS A 271 -13.92 8.03 16.91
C HIS A 271 -15.19 7.17 16.85
N VAL A 272 -15.07 5.85 16.74
CA VAL A 272 -16.21 4.92 16.76
C VAL A 272 -17.01 5.06 18.05
N ASN A 273 -16.32 5.06 19.18
CA ASN A 273 -16.92 5.23 20.51
C ASN A 273 -17.59 6.60 20.68
N SER A 274 -16.98 7.66 20.16
CA SER A 274 -17.50 9.02 20.26
C SER A 274 -18.67 9.31 19.30
N SER A 275 -18.81 8.52 18.22
CA SER A 275 -19.82 8.74 17.16
C SER A 275 -21.13 7.98 17.39
N GLY A 276 -21.38 7.49 18.61
CA GLY A 276 -22.64 6.81 18.96
C GLY A 276 -22.80 5.41 18.36
N ASN A 277 -21.70 4.75 17.97
CA ASN A 277 -21.71 3.35 17.51
C ASN A 277 -21.73 2.31 18.66
N LEU A 278 -21.84 2.77 19.90
CA LEU A 278 -22.09 1.92 21.06
C LEU A 278 -23.40 1.15 20.86
N ASP A 279 -23.55 -0.02 21.51
CA ASP A 279 -24.75 -0.87 21.42
C ASP A 279 -26.00 -0.15 22.01
N ALA A 280 -26.54 0.82 21.28
CA ALA A 280 -27.85 1.36 21.51
C ALA A 280 -28.86 0.36 20.93
N VAL A 281 -29.48 -0.45 21.78
CA VAL A 281 -30.60 -1.29 21.36
C VAL A 281 -31.75 -0.37 20.97
N THR A 282 -31.82 0.01 19.70
CA THR A 282 -32.99 0.66 19.11
C THR A 282 -34.12 -0.36 19.16
N SER A 283 -35.06 -0.18 20.09
CA SER A 283 -36.26 -1.02 20.17
C SER A 283 -37.45 -0.19 19.72
N VAL A 284 -38.15 -0.67 18.69
CA VAL A 284 -39.40 -0.10 18.19
C VAL A 284 -40.52 -0.92 18.78
N THR A 285 -41.47 -0.25 19.43
CA THR A 285 -42.70 -0.90 19.89
C THR A 285 -43.73 -0.80 18.77
N LEU A 286 -44.16 -1.94 18.24
CA LEU A 286 -45.24 -2.02 17.26
C LEU A 286 -46.58 -1.58 17.88
N LYS A 287 -47.58 -1.33 17.02
CA LYS A 287 -48.93 -0.90 17.43
C LYS A 287 -49.64 -1.91 18.35
N ASP A 288 -49.23 -3.17 18.34
CA ASP A 288 -49.74 -4.26 19.18
C ASP A 288 -48.99 -4.40 20.53
N GLY A 289 -48.00 -3.55 20.80
CA GLY A 289 -47.17 -3.61 22.01
C GLY A 289 -45.91 -4.48 21.88
N THR A 290 -45.69 -5.15 20.75
CA THR A 290 -44.50 -5.98 20.51
C THR A 290 -43.26 -5.10 20.38
N LYS A 291 -42.27 -5.28 21.26
CA LYS A 291 -40.96 -4.62 21.14
C LYS A 291 -40.07 -5.40 20.18
N ILE A 292 -39.78 -4.82 19.03
CA ILE A 292 -38.86 -5.38 18.03
C ILE A 292 -37.57 -4.57 18.06
N ARG A 293 -36.43 -5.24 17.93
CA ARG A 293 -35.16 -4.54 17.69
C ARG A 293 -35.21 -3.90 16.30
N ALA A 294 -35.21 -2.58 16.24
CA ALA A 294 -35.03 -1.84 15.01
C ALA A 294 -33.66 -2.23 14.41
N PRO A 295 -33.58 -2.44 13.08
CA PRO A 295 -32.30 -2.63 12.44
C PRO A 295 -31.55 -1.30 12.50
N ASP A 296 -30.32 -1.32 13.01
CA ASP A 296 -29.44 -0.16 12.89
C ASP A 296 -29.18 0.09 11.39
N ALA A 297 -29.35 1.34 10.95
CA ALA A 297 -29.18 1.70 9.54
C ALA A 297 -27.76 1.36 9.04
N SER A 298 -26.75 1.57 9.88
CA SER A 298 -25.37 1.13 9.69
C SER A 298 -24.60 1.42 10.98
N ARG A 299 -23.89 0.44 11.54
CA ARG A 299 -23.04 0.60 12.75
C ARG A 299 -21.65 0.05 12.49
N ILE A 300 -20.64 0.72 13.03
CA ILE A 300 -19.26 0.25 13.03
C ILE A 300 -18.98 -0.40 14.38
N ALA A 301 -18.49 -1.63 14.35
CA ALA A 301 -17.95 -2.32 15.51
C ALA A 301 -16.46 -2.58 15.28
N TYR A 302 -15.72 -2.78 16.36
CA TYR A 302 -14.35 -3.28 16.32
C TYR A 302 -14.30 -4.60 17.08
N GLU A 303 -13.65 -5.60 16.51
CA GLU A 303 -13.57 -6.95 17.07
C GLU A 303 -12.22 -7.57 16.68
N ASP A 304 -11.79 -8.59 17.41
CA ASP A 304 -10.62 -9.36 17.00
C ASP A 304 -11.03 -10.33 15.89
N GLU A 305 -10.43 -10.19 14.71
CA GLU A 305 -10.71 -11.04 13.57
C GLU A 305 -9.56 -12.00 13.29
N PRO A 306 -9.87 -13.24 12.86
CA PRO A 306 -8.84 -14.18 12.48
C PRO A 306 -8.16 -13.73 11.19
N ARG A 307 -6.87 -14.04 11.03
CA ARG A 307 -6.09 -13.83 9.79
C ARG A 307 -6.48 -14.85 8.70
N LEU A 308 -7.78 -14.89 8.40
CA LEU A 308 -8.41 -15.75 7.40
C LEU A 308 -9.05 -14.88 6.31
N MET A 309 -8.55 -15.02 5.09
CA MET A 309 -9.04 -14.26 3.96
C MET A 309 -10.46 -14.70 3.60
N LEU A 310 -11.40 -13.75 3.56
CA LEU A 310 -12.76 -13.90 3.03
C LEU A 310 -13.55 -15.05 3.67
N LEU A 311 -13.32 -15.30 4.96
CA LEU A 311 -13.96 -16.39 5.71
C LEU A 311 -15.49 -16.40 5.52
N ARG A 312 -16.12 -15.22 5.60
CA ARG A 312 -17.59 -15.07 5.50
C ARG A 312 -18.16 -15.33 4.11
N GLU A 313 -17.35 -15.16 3.06
CA GLU A 313 -17.74 -15.37 1.65
C GLU A 313 -17.33 -16.75 1.12
N TRP A 314 -16.56 -17.49 1.92
CA TRP A 314 -16.00 -18.77 1.55
C TRP A 314 -16.42 -19.85 2.55
N ASN A 315 -15.58 -20.86 2.76
CA ASN A 315 -15.74 -21.87 3.81
C ASN A 315 -14.49 -21.87 4.70
N LEU A 316 -14.60 -22.42 5.91
CA LEU A 316 -13.50 -22.40 6.87
C LEU A 316 -12.29 -23.18 6.34
N PHE A 317 -12.52 -24.36 5.75
CA PHE A 317 -11.46 -25.23 5.29
C PHE A 317 -10.59 -24.58 4.21
N ASP A 318 -11.21 -24.05 3.16
CA ASP A 318 -10.54 -23.40 2.05
C ASP A 318 -9.89 -22.08 2.47
N SER A 319 -10.55 -21.30 3.34
CA SER A 319 -9.97 -20.07 3.87
C SER A 319 -8.69 -20.37 4.66
N MET A 320 -8.69 -21.42 5.49
CA MET A 320 -7.46 -21.86 6.17
C MET A 320 -6.41 -22.43 5.22
N LEU A 321 -6.83 -23.18 4.21
CA LEU A 321 -5.95 -23.77 3.19
C LEU A 321 -5.18 -22.70 2.42
N CYS A 322 -5.86 -21.60 2.07
CA CYS A 322 -5.35 -20.58 1.16
C CYS A 322 -4.79 -19.32 1.84
N SER A 323 -5.15 -19.02 3.09
CA SER A 323 -4.64 -17.83 3.77
C SER A 323 -3.13 -17.91 3.98
N SER A 324 -2.39 -16.89 3.53
CA SER A 324 -0.92 -16.91 3.46
C SER A 324 -0.24 -17.25 4.79
N TYR A 325 -0.79 -16.76 5.91
CA TYR A 325 -0.25 -17.03 7.25
C TYR A 325 -0.30 -18.53 7.62
N ILE A 326 -1.46 -19.18 7.44
CA ILE A 326 -1.61 -20.62 7.71
C ILE A 326 -0.88 -21.45 6.66
N ALA A 327 -1.03 -21.09 5.39
CA ALA A 327 -0.50 -21.85 4.28
C ALA A 327 1.01 -22.05 4.40
N THR A 328 1.75 -21.00 4.81
CA THR A 328 3.20 -21.04 4.98
C THR A 328 3.64 -21.83 6.21
N LYS A 329 3.00 -21.62 7.37
CA LYS A 329 3.28 -22.33 8.63
C LYS A 329 3.00 -23.83 8.55
N LEU A 330 1.83 -24.20 8.04
CA LEU A 330 1.42 -25.60 7.91
C LEU A 330 1.91 -26.26 6.63
N LYS A 331 2.46 -25.49 5.68
CA LYS A 331 2.92 -25.96 4.36
C LYS A 331 1.78 -26.66 3.62
N THR A 332 0.62 -26.02 3.57
CA THR A 332 -0.66 -26.62 3.13
C THR A 332 -0.68 -27.05 1.67
N TRP A 333 0.27 -26.57 0.87
CA TRP A 333 0.52 -27.02 -0.49
C TRP A 333 1.11 -28.44 -0.61
N SER A 334 1.50 -29.05 0.50
CA SER A 334 2.00 -30.43 0.54
C SER A 334 0.93 -31.38 1.10
N ASP A 335 0.94 -32.64 0.68
CA ASP A 335 0.03 -33.66 1.22
C ASP A 335 0.14 -33.79 2.74
N ASN A 336 1.35 -33.66 3.27
CA ASN A 336 1.60 -33.68 4.71
C ASN A 336 1.00 -32.45 5.40
N GLY A 337 1.15 -31.25 4.82
CA GLY A 337 0.53 -30.04 5.35
C GLY A 337 -0.99 -30.09 5.31
N LEU A 338 -1.57 -30.66 4.25
CA LEU A 338 -3.00 -30.89 4.14
C LEU A 338 -3.51 -31.87 5.21
N LYS A 339 -2.77 -32.96 5.45
CA LYS A 339 -3.07 -33.89 6.56
C LYS A 339 -2.98 -33.21 7.92
N LYS A 340 -1.98 -32.34 8.14
CA LYS A 340 -1.85 -31.55 9.38
C LYS A 340 -3.05 -30.60 9.58
N LEU A 341 -3.49 -29.90 8.54
CA LEU A 341 -4.67 -29.03 8.61
C LEU A 341 -5.94 -29.83 8.96
N LYS A 342 -6.15 -30.98 8.31
CA LYS A 342 -7.29 -31.87 8.62
C LYS A 342 -7.22 -32.41 10.06
N LEU A 343 -6.03 -32.79 10.51
CA LEU A 343 -5.82 -33.25 11.88
C LEU A 343 -6.07 -32.14 12.90
N LEU A 344 -5.67 -30.90 12.60
CA LEU A 344 -5.93 -29.73 13.44
C LEU A 344 -7.44 -29.49 13.62
N LEU A 345 -8.21 -29.49 12.53
CA LEU A 345 -9.67 -29.38 12.58
C LEU A 345 -10.31 -30.53 13.37
N CYS A 346 -9.79 -31.74 13.21
CA CYS A 346 -10.23 -32.91 13.98
C CYS A 346 -9.97 -32.75 15.49
N ARG A 347 -8.79 -32.23 15.88
CA ARG A 347 -8.45 -31.97 17.29
C ARG A 347 -9.34 -30.91 17.94
N MET A 348 -9.77 -29.91 17.17
CA MET A 348 -10.74 -28.89 17.59
C MET A 348 -12.17 -29.42 17.67
N GLY A 349 -12.42 -30.65 17.20
CA GLY A 349 -13.76 -31.24 17.16
C GLY A 349 -14.64 -30.68 16.03
N PHE A 350 -14.05 -30.07 15.00
CA PHE A 350 -14.81 -29.46 13.90
C PHE A 350 -15.04 -30.49 12.78
N PRO A 351 -16.30 -30.89 12.50
CA PRO A 351 -16.59 -31.83 11.43
C PRO A 351 -16.12 -31.29 10.08
N LEU A 352 -15.43 -32.11 9.29
CA LEU A 352 -14.91 -31.67 7.99
C LEU A 352 -16.03 -31.19 7.05
N ALA A 353 -17.20 -31.84 7.10
CA ALA A 353 -18.37 -31.44 6.32
C ALA A 353 -18.82 -30.01 6.65
N ASP A 354 -18.87 -29.65 7.94
CA ASP A 354 -19.21 -28.30 8.41
C ASP A 354 -18.15 -27.29 7.95
N CYS A 355 -16.86 -27.65 8.04
CA CYS A 355 -15.76 -26.79 7.60
C CYS A 355 -15.75 -26.52 6.10
N GLN A 356 -16.33 -27.42 5.30
CA GLN A 356 -16.43 -27.29 3.83
C GLN A 356 -17.73 -26.60 3.38
N GLN A 357 -18.70 -26.45 4.28
CA GLN A 357 -19.89 -25.66 4.03
C GLN A 357 -19.56 -24.16 4.04
N LYS A 358 -20.29 -23.36 3.25
CA LYS A 358 -20.15 -21.89 3.31
C LYS A 358 -20.28 -21.43 4.77
N PHE A 359 -19.37 -20.56 5.20
CA PHE A 359 -19.27 -20.15 6.60
C PHE A 359 -20.59 -19.59 7.13
N GLN A 360 -21.35 -18.86 6.32
CA GLN A 360 -22.67 -18.34 6.68
C GLN A 360 -23.63 -19.45 7.17
N TYR A 361 -23.57 -20.64 6.58
CA TYR A 361 -24.44 -21.76 6.89
C TYR A 361 -23.81 -22.83 7.80
N MET A 362 -22.52 -22.68 8.13
CA MET A 362 -21.82 -23.58 9.05
C MET A 362 -22.50 -23.60 10.43
N ASN A 363 -22.44 -24.76 11.10
CA ASN A 363 -23.05 -25.00 12.41
C ASN A 363 -22.70 -23.90 13.43
N GLN A 364 -23.72 -23.38 14.10
CA GLN A 364 -23.59 -22.26 15.05
C GLN A 364 -22.79 -22.63 16.30
N GLU A 365 -22.85 -23.89 16.74
CA GLU A 365 -22.07 -24.35 17.90
C GLU A 365 -20.58 -24.33 17.59
N VAL A 366 -20.20 -24.78 16.39
CA VAL A 366 -18.81 -24.75 15.92
C VAL A 366 -18.32 -23.30 15.82
N LYS A 367 -19.12 -22.39 15.26
CA LYS A 367 -18.78 -20.96 15.22
C LYS A 367 -18.55 -20.36 16.61
N ARG A 368 -19.37 -20.74 17.60
CA ARG A 368 -19.27 -20.26 18.97
C ARG A 368 -17.99 -20.72 19.66
N GLN A 369 -17.57 -21.96 19.42
CA GLN A 369 -16.35 -22.54 20.00
C GLN A 369 -15.07 -22.18 19.21
N MET A 370 -15.22 -21.67 17.99
CA MET A 370 -14.11 -21.43 17.06
C MET A 370 -12.99 -20.57 17.65
N LYS A 371 -13.33 -19.50 18.38
CA LYS A 371 -12.33 -18.61 18.97
C LYS A 371 -11.49 -19.33 20.01
N ASP A 372 -12.15 -19.95 20.99
CA ASP A 372 -11.52 -20.65 22.10
C ASP A 372 -10.63 -21.81 21.61
N GLU A 373 -11.12 -22.60 20.64
CA GLU A 373 -10.36 -23.72 20.09
C GLU A 373 -9.17 -23.28 19.24
N PHE A 374 -9.28 -22.15 18.53
CA PHE A 374 -8.16 -21.55 17.82
C PHE A 374 -7.08 -21.05 18.78
N GLU A 375 -7.46 -20.32 19.82
CA GLU A 375 -6.52 -19.84 20.84
C GLU A 375 -5.82 -21.00 21.58
N ARG A 376 -6.53 -22.12 21.77
CA ARG A 376 -5.99 -23.32 22.41
C ARG A 376 -4.98 -24.08 21.52
N PHE A 377 -5.34 -24.39 20.28
CA PHE A 377 -4.58 -25.34 19.47
C PHE A 377 -3.62 -24.72 18.45
N LEU A 378 -3.91 -23.52 17.91
CA LEU A 378 -3.06 -22.90 16.89
C LEU A 378 -1.62 -22.58 17.36
N PRO A 379 -1.38 -22.15 18.62
CA PRO A 379 -0.03 -21.89 19.10
C PRO A 379 0.90 -23.11 19.01
N GLU A 380 0.39 -24.33 19.19
CA GLU A 380 1.17 -25.57 19.05
C GLU A 380 1.77 -25.76 17.65
N TYR A 381 1.20 -25.08 16.64
CA TYR A 381 1.63 -25.12 15.24
C TYR A 381 2.40 -23.85 14.82
N GLY A 382 2.75 -22.97 15.77
CA GLY A 382 3.45 -21.72 15.51
C GLY A 382 2.57 -20.62 14.92
N LEU A 383 1.24 -20.75 15.06
CA LEU A 383 0.24 -19.78 14.65
C LEU A 383 -0.21 -18.93 15.85
N THR A 384 0.74 -18.18 16.43
CA THR A 384 0.56 -17.43 17.68
C THR A 384 -0.17 -16.10 17.49
N GLU A 385 0.01 -15.45 16.35
CA GLU A 385 -0.55 -14.12 16.04
C GLU A 385 -1.77 -14.25 15.13
N PHE A 386 -2.66 -15.18 15.47
CA PHE A 386 -3.75 -15.55 14.57
C PHE A 386 -4.88 -14.52 14.51
N TYR A 387 -5.11 -13.80 15.60
CA TYR A 387 -6.10 -12.74 15.66
C TYR A 387 -5.43 -11.37 15.58
N TYR A 388 -6.12 -10.42 14.94
CA TYR A 388 -5.72 -9.02 14.92
C TYR A 388 -6.96 -8.16 15.11
N ARG A 389 -6.76 -6.96 15.66
CA ARG A 389 -7.86 -6.01 15.87
C ARG A 389 -8.35 -5.48 14.54
N SER A 390 -9.65 -5.57 14.26
CA SER A 390 -10.24 -5.19 12.97
C SER A 390 -11.56 -4.45 13.16
N PHE A 391 -12.09 -3.93 12.05
CA PHE A 391 -13.37 -3.22 11.99
C PHE A 391 -14.41 -4.02 11.22
N LEU A 392 -15.63 -4.00 11.74
CA LEU A 392 -16.80 -4.65 11.17
C LEU A 392 -17.90 -3.62 10.95
N ARG A 393 -18.51 -3.68 9.78
CA ARG A 393 -19.71 -2.93 9.49
C ARG A 393 -20.93 -3.83 9.59
N LEU A 394 -21.85 -3.44 10.46
CA LEU A 394 -23.15 -4.07 10.64
C LEU A 394 -24.18 -3.26 9.86
N HIS A 395 -24.92 -3.93 8.99
CA HIS A 395 -25.98 -3.31 8.21
C HIS A 395 -27.26 -4.16 8.27
N GLY A 396 -28.37 -3.51 8.61
CA GLY A 396 -29.66 -4.16 8.72
C GLY A 396 -29.66 -5.21 9.84
N TYR A 397 -30.30 -6.36 9.57
CA TYR A 397 -30.49 -7.42 10.58
C TYR A 397 -29.35 -8.44 10.66
N SER A 398 -28.59 -8.63 9.58
CA SER A 398 -27.66 -9.75 9.48
C SER A 398 -26.43 -9.53 8.60
N SER A 399 -26.38 -8.45 7.80
CA SER A 399 -25.24 -8.20 6.94
C SER A 399 -24.08 -7.68 7.78
N LYS A 400 -23.02 -8.48 7.87
CA LYS A 400 -21.76 -8.12 8.51
C LYS A 400 -20.65 -8.16 7.48
N VAL A 401 -19.90 -7.08 7.34
CA VAL A 401 -18.78 -7.00 6.40
C VAL A 401 -17.54 -6.53 7.15
N SER A 402 -16.45 -7.31 7.04
CA SER A 402 -15.14 -6.92 7.58
C SER A 402 -14.47 -5.89 6.67
N ALA A 403 -13.74 -4.95 7.26
CA ALA A 403 -12.94 -3.99 6.51
C ALA A 403 -11.93 -4.71 5.60
N ALA A 404 -11.31 -5.81 6.07
CA ALA A 404 -10.37 -6.59 5.26
C ALA A 404 -11.07 -7.27 4.07
N ASP A 405 -12.26 -7.82 4.29
CA ASP A 405 -13.06 -8.43 3.22
C ASP A 405 -13.45 -7.38 2.15
N VAL A 406 -13.76 -6.15 2.56
CA VAL A 406 -13.98 -5.02 1.63
C VAL A 406 -12.73 -4.74 0.82
N VAL A 407 -11.58 -4.57 1.48
CA VAL A 407 -10.30 -4.30 0.82
C VAL A 407 -10.02 -5.38 -0.23
N TYR A 408 -10.06 -6.66 0.13
CA TYR A 408 -9.81 -7.75 -0.81
C TYR A 408 -10.75 -7.70 -2.02
N GLY A 409 -12.05 -7.48 -1.78
CA GLY A 409 -13.03 -7.40 -2.86
C GLY A 409 -12.81 -6.22 -3.79
N VAL A 410 -12.56 -5.02 -3.24
CA VAL A 410 -12.34 -3.79 -4.02
C VAL A 410 -11.02 -3.84 -4.78
N THR A 411 -9.94 -4.32 -4.17
CA THR A 411 -8.66 -4.55 -4.86
C THR A 411 -8.83 -5.48 -6.06
N ALA A 412 -9.56 -6.58 -5.90
CA ALA A 412 -9.79 -7.51 -7.01
C ALA A 412 -10.73 -6.96 -8.11
N LEU A 413 -11.52 -5.92 -7.83
CA LEU A 413 -12.27 -5.19 -8.86
C LEU A 413 -11.36 -4.27 -9.67
N LEU A 414 -10.44 -3.57 -8.99
CA LEU A 414 -9.40 -2.74 -9.61
C LEU A 414 -8.50 -3.57 -10.51
N GLU A 415 -8.09 -4.77 -10.06
CA GLU A 415 -7.20 -5.68 -10.79
C GLU A 415 -7.94 -6.75 -11.61
N SER A 416 -9.22 -6.54 -11.95
CA SER A 416 -10.01 -7.60 -12.60
C SER A 416 -9.67 -7.79 -14.08
N VAL A 417 -9.48 -9.06 -14.48
CA VAL A 417 -9.53 -9.49 -15.89
C VAL A 417 -10.98 -9.39 -16.37
N GLN A 418 -11.34 -8.30 -17.04
CA GLN A 418 -12.58 -8.24 -17.80
C GLN A 418 -12.29 -8.23 -19.30
N SER A 419 -13.23 -8.79 -20.06
CA SER A 419 -13.19 -9.06 -21.50
C SER A 419 -12.55 -7.94 -22.33
N GLU A 420 -11.95 -8.30 -23.47
CA GLU A 420 -11.33 -7.40 -24.43
C GLU A 420 -12.21 -6.14 -24.64
N GLY A 421 -11.74 -4.97 -24.20
CA GLY A 421 -12.46 -3.70 -24.27
C GLY A 421 -12.87 -3.06 -22.93
N SER A 422 -12.56 -3.67 -21.78
CA SER A 422 -12.70 -3.01 -20.47
C SER A 422 -11.65 -1.90 -20.29
N CYS A 423 -12.09 -0.67 -20.04
CA CYS A 423 -11.23 0.50 -19.78
C CYS A 423 -10.98 0.64 -18.27
N ALA A 424 -9.76 1.02 -17.86
CA ALA A 424 -9.37 1.23 -16.46
C ALA A 424 -10.35 2.14 -15.69
N SER A 425 -10.89 3.16 -16.36
CA SER A 425 -11.93 4.04 -15.80
C SER A 425 -13.21 3.30 -15.38
N LYS A 426 -13.63 2.27 -16.13
CA LYS A 426 -14.81 1.45 -15.78
C LYS A 426 -14.54 0.56 -14.56
N GLN A 427 -13.33 0.01 -14.46
CA GLN A 427 -12.92 -0.79 -13.29
C GLN A 427 -12.87 0.08 -12.04
N PHE A 428 -12.29 1.28 -12.15
CA PHE A 428 -12.27 2.27 -11.08
C PHE A 428 -13.68 2.63 -10.62
N GLY A 429 -14.58 2.96 -11.54
CA GLY A 429 -15.98 3.26 -11.21
C GLY A 429 -16.70 2.08 -10.53
N ALA A 430 -16.48 0.85 -11.01
CA ALA A 430 -17.06 -0.34 -10.38
C ALA A 430 -16.54 -0.58 -8.96
N ALA A 431 -15.25 -0.33 -8.72
CA ALA A 431 -14.61 -0.42 -7.41
C ALA A 431 -15.10 0.70 -6.46
N TYR A 432 -15.20 1.93 -6.97
CA TYR A 432 -15.75 3.08 -6.25
C TYR A 432 -17.20 2.83 -5.80
N ASP A 433 -18.02 2.26 -6.68
CA ASP A 433 -19.41 1.92 -6.36
C ASP A 433 -19.51 0.82 -5.30
N ALA A 434 -18.61 -0.15 -5.33
CA ALA A 434 -18.60 -1.31 -4.41
C ALA A 434 -18.31 -0.92 -2.94
N LEU A 435 -17.72 0.26 -2.68
CA LEU A 435 -17.56 0.80 -1.34
C LEU A 435 -18.89 1.26 -0.70
N SER A 436 -19.95 1.44 -1.50
CA SER A 436 -21.28 1.79 -0.99
C SER A 436 -22.09 0.54 -0.62
N LEU A 437 -22.80 0.58 0.52
CA LEU A 437 -23.72 -0.49 0.92
C LEU A 437 -24.88 -0.69 -0.05
N SER A 438 -25.21 0.29 -0.89
CA SER A 438 -26.23 0.13 -1.91
C SER A 438 -25.83 -0.86 -3.01
N ASN A 439 -24.53 -1.21 -3.11
CA ASN A 439 -23.97 -1.99 -4.21
C ASN A 439 -23.24 -3.26 -3.74
N LEU A 440 -23.76 -3.94 -2.71
CA LEU A 440 -23.13 -5.15 -2.15
C LEU A 440 -22.91 -6.27 -3.18
N ASP A 441 -23.72 -6.35 -4.25
CA ASP A 441 -23.52 -7.35 -5.29
C ASP A 441 -22.23 -7.12 -6.10
N LYS A 442 -21.86 -5.86 -6.35
CA LYS A 442 -20.57 -5.51 -6.96
C LYS A 442 -19.42 -5.94 -6.05
N LEU A 443 -19.56 -5.65 -4.76
CA LEU A 443 -18.58 -6.04 -3.75
C LEU A 443 -18.40 -7.56 -3.66
N LYS A 444 -19.51 -8.32 -3.61
CA LYS A 444 -19.49 -9.80 -3.64
C LYS A 444 -18.79 -10.33 -4.88
N LYS A 445 -19.04 -9.76 -6.06
CA LYS A 445 -18.32 -10.12 -7.30
C LYS A 445 -16.82 -9.90 -7.14
N GLY A 446 -16.42 -8.77 -6.56
CA GLY A 446 -15.03 -8.50 -6.21
C GLY A 446 -14.43 -9.54 -5.28
N MET A 447 -15.14 -9.90 -4.20
CA MET A 447 -14.71 -10.93 -3.26
C MET A 447 -14.54 -12.30 -3.93
N GLN A 448 -15.42 -12.68 -4.86
CA GLN A 448 -15.25 -13.92 -5.63
C GLN A 448 -14.00 -13.88 -6.53
N ASN A 449 -13.71 -12.74 -7.17
CA ASN A 449 -12.47 -12.57 -7.93
C ASN A 449 -11.24 -12.68 -7.01
N ALA A 450 -11.29 -12.08 -5.83
CA ALA A 450 -10.22 -12.14 -4.84
C ALA A 450 -9.93 -13.58 -4.38
N ILE A 451 -10.96 -14.42 -4.21
CA ILE A 451 -10.80 -15.86 -3.94
C ILE A 451 -10.06 -16.56 -5.08
N MET A 452 -10.37 -16.24 -6.35
CA MET A 452 -9.67 -16.82 -7.50
C MET A 452 -8.19 -16.42 -7.53
N VAL A 453 -7.89 -15.14 -7.28
CA VAL A 453 -6.51 -14.63 -7.19
C VAL A 453 -5.76 -15.32 -6.05
N GLN A 454 -6.35 -15.45 -4.86
CA GLN A 454 -5.69 -16.11 -3.73
C GLN A 454 -5.41 -17.59 -3.99
N ARG A 455 -6.32 -18.30 -4.67
CA ARG A 455 -6.09 -19.68 -5.12
C ARG A 455 -4.91 -19.75 -6.12
N ALA A 456 -4.84 -18.80 -7.05
CA ALA A 456 -3.72 -18.71 -8.00
C ALA A 456 -2.39 -18.44 -7.28
N ILE A 457 -2.37 -17.54 -6.28
CA ILE A 457 -1.19 -17.27 -5.44
C ILE A 457 -0.70 -18.55 -4.77
N LEU A 458 -1.59 -19.31 -4.12
CA LEU A 458 -1.21 -20.57 -3.46
C LEU A 458 -0.63 -21.57 -4.46
N ARG A 459 -1.26 -21.75 -5.62
CA ARG A 459 -0.81 -22.70 -6.65
C ARG A 459 0.54 -22.31 -7.23
N GLN A 460 0.69 -21.08 -7.71
CA GLN A 460 1.94 -20.60 -8.32
C GLN A 460 3.06 -20.48 -7.30
N GLY A 461 2.76 -19.98 -6.11
CA GLY A 461 3.73 -19.89 -5.02
C GLY A 461 4.20 -21.27 -4.57
N SER A 462 3.29 -22.24 -4.47
CA SER A 462 3.66 -23.62 -4.14
C SER A 462 4.52 -24.26 -5.22
N ALA A 463 4.19 -24.05 -6.51
CA ALA A 463 4.97 -24.54 -7.62
C ALA A 463 6.39 -23.95 -7.58
N ALA A 464 6.52 -22.64 -7.38
CA ALA A 464 7.80 -21.96 -7.27
C ALA A 464 8.65 -22.51 -6.10
N VAL A 465 8.03 -22.76 -4.95
CA VAL A 465 8.71 -23.22 -3.73
C VAL A 465 9.06 -24.71 -3.76
N THR A 466 8.40 -25.53 -4.58
CA THR A 466 8.60 -26.98 -4.65
C THR A 466 9.46 -27.43 -5.83
N LYS A 467 9.27 -26.82 -7.02
CA LYS A 467 10.02 -27.14 -8.24
C LYS A 467 11.44 -26.56 -8.13
N ARG A 468 12.43 -27.44 -8.07
CA ARG A 468 13.86 -27.07 -8.04
C ARG A 468 14.20 -26.19 -9.25
N GLY A 469 14.96 -25.12 -9.01
CA GLY A 469 15.40 -24.20 -10.06
C GLY A 469 14.41 -23.09 -10.43
N SER A 470 13.17 -23.11 -9.93
CA SER A 470 12.20 -22.03 -10.22
C SER A 470 12.58 -20.70 -9.56
N ILE A 471 13.16 -20.77 -8.37
CA ILE A 471 13.63 -19.60 -7.63
C ILE A 471 15.13 -19.46 -7.87
N ARG A 472 15.53 -18.39 -8.56
CA ARG A 472 16.93 -18.06 -8.78
C ARG A 472 17.42 -17.22 -7.60
N SER A 473 18.35 -17.77 -6.82
CA SER A 473 18.85 -17.11 -5.61
C SER A 473 20.22 -16.49 -5.86
N GLY A 474 20.29 -15.17 -5.90
CA GLY A 474 21.55 -14.40 -5.96
C GLY A 474 22.11 -14.07 -4.57
N ARG A 475 23.20 -13.30 -4.51
CA ARG A 475 23.79 -12.82 -3.26
C ARG A 475 22.86 -11.85 -2.54
N ARG A 476 22.42 -10.79 -3.23
CA ARG A 476 21.59 -9.69 -2.72
C ARG A 476 20.10 -10.01 -2.65
N PHE A 477 19.53 -10.57 -3.72
CA PHE A 477 18.09 -10.87 -3.81
C PHE A 477 17.82 -12.25 -4.43
N ARG A 478 16.55 -12.66 -4.38
CA ARG A 478 16.01 -13.82 -5.11
C ARG A 478 15.06 -13.34 -6.19
N TRP A 479 14.92 -14.09 -7.27
CA TRP A 479 13.88 -13.79 -8.24
C TRP A 479 13.21 -15.02 -8.83
N VAL A 480 11.97 -14.82 -9.26
CA VAL A 480 11.09 -15.83 -9.83
C VAL A 480 10.44 -15.27 -11.09
N LYS A 481 10.50 -16.05 -12.17
CA LYS A 481 9.73 -15.80 -13.39
C LYS A 481 8.53 -16.73 -13.40
N LEU A 482 7.34 -16.19 -13.60
CA LEU A 482 6.14 -17.00 -13.78
C LEU A 482 6.08 -17.56 -15.20
N ASP A 483 5.77 -18.84 -15.30
CA ASP A 483 5.48 -19.51 -16.57
C ASP A 483 4.07 -19.09 -17.05
N ASP A 484 3.88 -18.96 -18.37
CA ASP A 484 2.58 -18.60 -18.94
C ASP A 484 1.53 -19.68 -18.61
N SER A 485 0.54 -19.29 -17.82
CA SER A 485 -0.51 -20.17 -17.32
C SER A 485 -1.78 -19.36 -17.04
N ALA A 486 -2.93 -20.04 -16.92
CA ALA A 486 -4.19 -19.38 -16.58
C ALA A 486 -4.12 -18.67 -15.21
N ASP A 487 -3.44 -19.29 -14.23
CA ASP A 487 -3.20 -18.66 -12.93
C ASP A 487 -2.27 -17.44 -13.07
N ALA A 488 -1.21 -17.52 -13.90
CA ALA A 488 -0.29 -16.39 -14.11
C ALA A 488 -1.03 -15.15 -14.65
N LYS A 489 -2.03 -15.31 -15.52
CA LYS A 489 -2.86 -14.20 -16.02
C LYS A 489 -3.64 -13.47 -14.92
N LEU A 490 -4.03 -14.19 -13.86
CA LEU A 490 -4.66 -13.58 -12.67
C LEU A 490 -3.64 -12.86 -11.78
N LEU A 491 -2.35 -13.21 -11.90
CA LEU A 491 -1.25 -12.64 -11.13
C LEU A 491 -0.45 -11.59 -11.93
N SER A 492 -0.82 -11.32 -13.19
CA SER A 492 -0.20 -10.28 -14.03
C SER A 492 -0.62 -8.86 -13.68
N TYR A 493 -1.09 -8.65 -12.44
CA TYR A 493 -1.42 -7.35 -11.87
C TYR A 493 -0.48 -7.02 -10.69
N PRO A 494 -0.15 -5.75 -10.45
CA PRO A 494 0.92 -5.40 -9.51
C PRO A 494 0.69 -5.84 -8.06
N LEU A 495 -0.51 -5.66 -7.48
CA LEU A 495 -0.80 -6.07 -6.10
C LEU A 495 -0.95 -7.59 -6.00
N ALA A 496 -1.58 -8.24 -6.97
CA ALA A 496 -1.64 -9.70 -7.02
C ALA A 496 -0.23 -10.33 -7.05
N LEU A 497 0.68 -9.77 -7.85
CA LEU A 497 2.07 -10.23 -7.93
C LEU A 497 2.86 -9.89 -6.65
N THR A 498 2.62 -8.71 -6.05
CA THR A 498 3.17 -8.31 -4.75
C THR A 498 2.80 -9.32 -3.66
N LYS A 499 1.52 -9.71 -3.58
CA LYS A 499 1.03 -10.72 -2.63
C LYS A 499 1.69 -12.08 -2.85
N LEU A 500 1.89 -12.49 -4.10
CA LEU A 500 2.65 -13.70 -4.42
C LEU A 500 4.09 -13.62 -3.88
N CYS A 501 4.76 -12.48 -4.06
CA CYS A 501 6.12 -12.35 -3.58
C CYS A 501 6.21 -12.47 -2.05
N TYR A 502 5.31 -11.83 -1.28
CA TYR A 502 5.26 -12.00 0.17
C TYR A 502 4.98 -13.46 0.57
N PHE A 503 4.05 -14.13 -0.10
CA PHE A 503 3.78 -15.55 0.14
C PHE A 503 5.02 -16.42 -0.07
N VAL A 504 5.79 -16.20 -1.14
CA VAL A 504 7.01 -16.95 -1.42
C VAL A 504 8.11 -16.64 -0.40
N ILE A 505 8.28 -15.38 0.00
CA ILE A 505 9.24 -14.99 1.07
C ILE A 505 8.91 -15.74 2.37
N ASP A 506 7.66 -15.72 2.79
CA ASP A 506 7.22 -16.37 4.03
C ASP A 506 7.34 -17.90 3.92
N ALA A 507 6.98 -18.49 2.78
CA ALA A 507 7.15 -19.93 2.53
C ALA A 507 8.63 -20.37 2.58
N LEU A 508 9.54 -19.57 2.05
CA LEU A 508 10.98 -19.81 2.12
C LEU A 508 11.52 -19.66 3.54
N ARG A 509 11.04 -18.67 4.30
CA ARG A 509 11.38 -18.47 5.72
C ARG A 509 10.99 -19.69 6.55
N GLU A 510 9.79 -20.22 6.37
CA GLU A 510 9.31 -21.44 7.04
C GLU A 510 10.03 -22.73 6.60
N LYS A 511 10.80 -22.66 5.51
CA LYS A 511 11.76 -23.71 5.09
C LYS A 511 13.18 -23.49 5.64
N GLY A 512 13.40 -22.47 6.45
CA GLY A 512 14.71 -22.15 7.05
C GLY A 512 15.65 -21.35 6.12
N ALA A 513 15.13 -20.77 5.03
CA ALA A 513 15.96 -19.93 4.16
C ALA A 513 16.23 -18.57 4.81
N LYS A 514 17.43 -18.02 4.63
CA LYS A 514 17.78 -16.65 5.05
C LYS A 514 16.82 -15.63 4.43
N MET A 515 16.45 -14.58 5.15
CA MET A 515 15.64 -13.49 4.59
C MET A 515 16.46 -12.79 3.49
N LYS A 516 15.88 -12.69 2.29
CA LYS A 516 16.40 -11.88 1.17
C LYS A 516 15.21 -11.25 0.46
N PRO A 517 15.36 -10.03 -0.09
CA PRO A 517 14.38 -9.44 -0.99
C PRO A 517 14.05 -10.39 -2.15
N LEU A 518 12.83 -10.27 -2.67
CA LEU A 518 12.32 -11.12 -3.75
C LEU A 518 11.78 -10.25 -4.88
N ILE A 519 12.12 -10.62 -6.11
CA ILE A 519 11.54 -10.06 -7.33
C ILE A 519 10.70 -11.13 -8.02
N CYS A 520 9.48 -10.78 -8.39
CA CYS A 520 8.65 -11.62 -9.25
C CYS A 520 8.48 -10.94 -10.61
N ALA A 521 8.59 -11.73 -11.69
CA ALA A 521 8.35 -11.27 -13.06
C ALA A 521 7.22 -12.11 -13.68
N SER A 522 6.18 -11.44 -14.18
CA SER A 522 5.06 -12.05 -14.91
C SER A 522 4.93 -11.43 -16.30
N LEU A 523 4.40 -12.17 -17.27
CA LEU A 523 4.08 -11.62 -18.58
C LEU A 523 2.97 -10.57 -18.41
N ALA A 524 3.20 -9.34 -18.87
CA ALA A 524 2.21 -8.27 -18.82
C ALA A 524 1.07 -8.56 -19.80
N HIS A 525 -0.05 -7.83 -19.66
CA HIS A 525 -1.13 -7.89 -20.64
C HIS A 525 -0.74 -7.27 -21.99
N GLU A 526 0.26 -6.39 -21.99
CA GLU A 526 0.89 -5.87 -23.20
C GLU A 526 1.81 -6.90 -23.86
N ARG A 527 1.81 -6.95 -25.20
CA ARG A 527 2.65 -7.88 -25.96
C ARG A 527 4.13 -7.61 -25.68
N ASN A 528 4.90 -8.68 -25.46
CA ASN A 528 6.35 -8.67 -25.26
C ASN A 528 6.85 -7.82 -24.08
N LYS A 529 6.00 -7.53 -23.08
CA LYS A 529 6.42 -6.84 -21.87
C LYS A 529 6.26 -7.71 -20.63
N PHE A 530 7.10 -7.48 -19.63
CA PHE A 530 7.04 -8.13 -18.32
C PHE A 530 6.68 -7.11 -17.26
N LEU A 531 5.74 -7.48 -16.40
CA LEU A 531 5.52 -6.82 -15.12
C LEU A 531 6.53 -7.38 -14.12
N ILE A 532 7.32 -6.49 -13.53
CA ILE A 532 8.35 -6.77 -12.52
C ILE A 532 7.92 -6.11 -11.23
N VAL A 533 7.91 -6.89 -10.15
CA VAL A 533 7.58 -6.41 -8.80
C VAL A 533 8.69 -6.81 -7.85
N GLY A 534 9.27 -5.84 -7.14
CA GLY A 534 10.27 -6.05 -6.10
C GLY A 534 9.69 -5.80 -4.72
N VAL A 535 9.85 -6.77 -3.81
CA VAL A 535 9.45 -6.62 -2.40
C VAL A 535 10.61 -6.95 -1.46
N CYS A 536 10.74 -6.14 -0.42
CA CYS A 536 11.54 -6.46 0.74
C CYS A 536 10.75 -7.34 1.72
N GLY A 537 11.38 -7.80 2.80
CA GLY A 537 10.63 -8.40 3.90
C GLY A 537 9.55 -7.43 4.44
N LYS A 538 8.56 -7.98 5.15
CA LYS A 538 7.51 -7.16 5.81
C LYS A 538 8.13 -6.04 6.66
N PRO A 539 7.55 -4.83 6.65
CA PRO A 539 8.00 -3.72 7.48
C PRO A 539 8.13 -4.14 8.95
N ARG A 540 9.15 -3.63 9.64
CA ARG A 540 9.35 -3.84 11.07
C ARG A 540 9.57 -2.50 11.74
N LEU A 541 9.05 -2.35 12.96
CA LEU A 541 9.34 -1.19 13.79
C LEU A 541 10.87 -1.03 13.97
N GLY A 542 11.38 0.20 13.86
CA GLY A 542 12.82 0.49 13.91
C GLY A 542 13.65 -0.10 12.77
N ALA A 543 13.05 -0.60 11.68
CA ALA A 543 13.80 -0.97 10.49
C ALA A 543 14.42 0.28 9.86
N VAL A 544 15.74 0.26 9.67
CA VAL A 544 16.51 1.39 9.13
C VAL A 544 16.30 1.57 7.61
N GLN A 545 15.69 0.59 6.93
CA GLN A 545 15.55 0.63 5.46
C GLN A 545 14.20 0.05 5.00
N GLY A 546 13.48 0.83 4.20
CA GLY A 546 12.32 0.46 3.41
C GLY A 546 12.69 -0.22 2.09
N ASN A 547 11.84 -0.08 1.09
CA ASN A 547 12.00 -0.76 -0.19
C ASN A 547 12.91 0.02 -1.16
N ALA A 548 14.14 -0.46 -1.34
CA ALA A 548 15.13 0.16 -2.21
C ALA A 548 14.94 -0.13 -3.72
N PHE A 549 14.03 -1.04 -4.10
CA PHE A 549 13.89 -1.46 -5.49
C PHE A 549 13.48 -0.33 -6.43
N GLY A 550 12.73 0.68 -5.98
CA GLY A 550 12.26 1.72 -6.90
C GLY A 550 13.35 2.59 -7.51
N VAL A 551 14.37 2.95 -6.72
CA VAL A 551 15.55 3.67 -7.23
C VAL A 551 16.42 2.70 -8.04
N ALA A 552 16.65 1.49 -7.52
CA ALA A 552 17.52 0.51 -8.16
C ALA A 552 16.98 0.03 -9.53
N PHE A 553 15.67 -0.14 -9.69
CA PHE A 553 15.04 -0.54 -10.94
C PHE A 553 15.25 0.52 -12.01
N ARG A 554 14.94 1.79 -11.70
CA ARG A 554 15.13 2.90 -12.65
C ARG A 554 16.59 3.02 -13.09
N ALA A 555 17.51 3.09 -12.13
CA ALA A 555 18.94 3.22 -12.43
C ALA A 555 19.49 2.04 -13.25
N ALA A 556 19.03 0.82 -12.97
CA ALA A 556 19.42 -0.36 -13.75
C ALA A 556 18.83 -0.33 -15.18
N ALA A 557 17.60 0.15 -15.35
CA ALA A 557 16.92 0.21 -16.64
C ALA A 557 17.49 1.31 -17.56
N ASP A 558 17.79 2.49 -16.99
CA ASP A 558 18.41 3.61 -17.71
C ASP A 558 19.79 3.22 -18.26
N GLU A 559 20.60 2.54 -17.44
CA GLU A 559 21.97 2.20 -17.81
C GLU A 559 22.06 1.11 -18.89
N ILE A 560 21.14 0.15 -18.88
CA ILE A 560 21.06 -0.83 -19.97
C ILE A 560 20.38 -0.26 -21.23
N GLY A 561 19.88 0.98 -21.18
CA GLY A 561 19.15 1.62 -22.27
C GLY A 561 17.86 0.89 -22.66
N ALA A 562 17.19 0.25 -21.71
CA ALA A 562 15.96 -0.50 -21.98
C ALA A 562 14.73 0.41 -21.99
N GLU A 563 13.74 0.08 -22.82
CA GLU A 563 12.43 0.70 -22.73
C GLU A 563 11.65 0.13 -21.53
N TYR A 564 11.16 1.02 -20.67
CA TYR A 564 10.41 0.66 -19.47
C TYR A 564 9.29 1.65 -19.17
N PHE A 565 8.34 1.23 -18.34
CA PHE A 565 7.33 2.09 -17.71
C PHE A 565 7.39 1.96 -16.19
N HIS A 566 7.59 3.09 -15.50
CA HIS A 566 7.88 3.17 -14.06
C HIS A 566 7.22 4.41 -13.41
N GLU A 567 5.98 4.68 -13.81
CA GLU A 567 5.11 5.72 -13.25
C GLU A 567 3.91 5.13 -12.49
N MET A 568 3.98 3.84 -12.16
CA MET A 568 2.92 3.17 -11.41
C MET A 568 2.86 3.66 -9.95
N PHE A 569 1.78 3.28 -9.26
CA PHE A 569 1.51 3.66 -7.88
C PHE A 569 2.69 3.37 -6.93
N GLU A 570 3.20 2.14 -6.90
CA GLU A 570 4.43 1.84 -6.16
C GLU A 570 5.66 2.01 -7.06
N SER A 571 6.70 2.62 -6.50
CA SER A 571 8.00 2.71 -7.17
C SER A 571 8.66 1.34 -7.35
N SER A 572 8.27 0.31 -6.61
CA SER A 572 8.86 -1.03 -6.75
C SER A 572 8.20 -1.88 -7.84
N TRP A 573 7.37 -1.26 -8.68
CA TRP A 573 6.73 -1.88 -9.83
C TRP A 573 7.32 -1.31 -11.12
N MET A 574 7.62 -2.17 -12.08
CA MET A 574 8.15 -1.78 -13.39
C MET A 574 7.54 -2.64 -14.49
N ILE A 575 7.25 -2.04 -15.65
CA ILE A 575 7.01 -2.80 -16.88
C ILE A 575 8.27 -2.67 -17.74
N LEU A 576 8.81 -3.80 -18.20
CA LEU A 576 10.06 -3.87 -18.97
C LEU A 576 9.87 -4.70 -20.23
N ASP A 577 10.60 -4.39 -21.31
CA ASP A 577 10.64 -5.26 -22.49
C ASP A 577 11.20 -6.66 -22.16
N SER A 578 10.55 -7.70 -22.71
CA SER A 578 10.95 -9.10 -22.62
C SER A 578 12.40 -9.39 -22.98
N VAL A 579 12.98 -8.67 -23.95
CA VAL A 579 14.35 -8.86 -24.41
C VAL A 579 15.36 -8.39 -23.35
N ALA A 580 15.01 -7.36 -22.59
CA ALA A 580 15.86 -6.74 -21.58
C ALA A 580 15.83 -7.46 -20.22
N LEU A 581 14.92 -8.41 -19.98
CA LEU A 581 14.70 -8.98 -18.65
C LEU A 581 15.96 -9.60 -18.03
N ASN A 582 16.74 -10.37 -18.79
CA ASN A 582 17.93 -11.04 -18.23
C ASN A 582 19.08 -10.05 -17.98
N SER A 583 19.35 -9.13 -18.91
CA SER A 583 20.38 -8.10 -18.74
C SER A 583 20.04 -7.18 -17.57
N PHE A 584 18.76 -6.82 -17.43
CA PHE A 584 18.24 -6.07 -16.29
C PHE A 584 18.50 -6.76 -14.95
N MET A 585 18.18 -8.05 -14.81
CA MET A 585 18.41 -8.80 -13.56
C MET A 585 19.91 -8.90 -13.20
N ILE A 586 20.79 -8.97 -14.19
CA ILE A 586 22.24 -8.96 -13.99
C ILE A 586 22.67 -7.58 -13.48
N ARG A 587 22.32 -6.50 -14.19
CA ARG A 587 22.73 -5.14 -13.80
C ARG A 587 22.17 -4.73 -12.44
N LEU A 588 20.93 -5.12 -12.15
CA LEU A 588 20.31 -4.87 -10.86
C LEU A 588 21.06 -5.51 -9.69
N SER A 589 21.72 -6.66 -9.91
CA SER A 589 22.54 -7.32 -8.88
C SER A 589 23.78 -6.52 -8.48
N GLU A 590 24.19 -5.57 -9.30
CA GLU A 590 25.33 -4.68 -9.05
C GLU A 590 24.89 -3.37 -8.37
N LYS A 591 23.62 -2.97 -8.52
CA LYS A 591 23.05 -1.75 -7.92
C LYS A 591 22.52 -1.93 -6.50
N LEU A 592 21.99 -3.12 -6.20
CA LEU A 592 21.53 -3.51 -4.86
C LEU A 592 22.67 -3.99 -4.00
#